data_AF-A0A523XM33-F1
#
_entry.id   AF-A0A523XM33-F1
#
_cell.length_a   1.000
_cell.length_b   1.000
_cell.length_c   1.000
_cell.angle_alpha   90.00
_cell.angle_beta   90.00
_cell.angle_gamma   90.00
#
_symmetry.space_group_name_H-M   'P 1'
#
loop_
_entity.id
_entity.type
_entity.pdbx_description
1 polymer ?
#
loop_
_entity_poly.entity_id
_entity_poly.type
_entity_poly.pdbx_seq_one_letter_code
_entity_poly.pdbx_strand_id
1 'polypeptide(L)'
;MNKPTFRIRTKEENKLIMDTMEADFGTNVLVVFKEYDFWIKEGKVKEVFTVPKESSDLITKISILEPYSAGIPIGSILSNSFHLEIEGA
;
A
#
# COMPACT_ATOMS: atom_id res chain seq x y z
N MET A 1 -17.38 -17.35 -1.71
CA MET A 1 -16.63 -16.21 -1.13
C MET A 1 -16.18 -15.33 -2.28
N ASN A 2 -16.50 -14.03 -2.25
CA ASN A 2 -15.94 -13.08 -3.22
C ASN A 2 -14.44 -12.97 -2.96
N LYS A 3 -13.62 -13.08 -4.02
CA LYS A 3 -12.18 -12.86 -3.91
C LYS A 3 -11.93 -11.40 -3.47
N PRO A 4 -10.97 -11.14 -2.56
CA PRO A 4 -10.60 -9.78 -2.21
C PRO A 4 -10.12 -9.04 -3.46
N THR A 5 -10.59 -7.81 -3.65
CA THR A 5 -10.19 -6.98 -4.78
C THR A 5 -8.87 -6.31 -4.46
N PHE A 6 -7.87 -6.49 -5.31
CA PHE A 6 -6.62 -5.75 -5.23
C PHE A 6 -6.58 -4.63 -6.25
N ARG A 7 -6.12 -3.45 -5.83
CA ARG A 7 -6.00 -2.28 -6.71
C ARG A 7 -4.91 -1.34 -6.25
N ILE A 8 -4.50 -0.44 -7.13
CA ILE A 8 -3.68 0.70 -6.75
C ILE A 8 -4.46 1.64 -5.80
N ARG A 9 -3.76 2.30 -4.87
CA ARG A 9 -4.36 3.27 -3.94
C ARG A 9 -5.05 4.42 -4.67
N THR A 10 -6.11 4.98 -4.06
CA THR A 10 -6.67 6.26 -4.49
C THR A 10 -5.82 7.44 -4.03
N LYS A 11 -6.16 8.66 -4.47
CA LYS A 11 -5.46 9.88 -4.04
C LYS A 11 -5.62 10.14 -2.53
N GLU A 12 -6.82 9.89 -2.00
CA GLU A 12 -7.15 10.09 -0.59
C GLU A 12 -6.39 9.09 0.28
N GLU A 13 -6.35 7.83 -0.13
CA GLU A 13 -5.59 6.79 0.57
C GLU A 13 -4.09 7.07 0.52
N ASN A 14 -3.56 7.50 -0.64
CA ASN A 14 -2.17 7.92 -0.75
C ASN A 14 -1.84 9.05 0.21
N LYS A 15 -2.75 10.03 0.35
CA LYS A 15 -2.57 11.13 1.29
C LYS A 15 -2.50 10.63 2.73
N LEU A 16 -3.43 9.76 3.15
CA LEU A 16 -3.43 9.18 4.50
C LEU A 16 -2.12 8.44 4.82
N ILE A 17 -1.67 7.61 3.89
CA ILE A 17 -0.43 6.85 4.04
C ILE A 17 0.77 7.80 4.18
N MET A 18 0.91 8.74 3.24
CA MET A 18 2.07 9.65 3.21
C MET A 18 2.10 10.61 4.40
N ASP A 19 0.95 11.16 4.80
CA ASP A 19 0.84 12.04 5.97
C ASP A 19 1.27 11.30 7.24
N THR A 20 0.88 10.03 7.39
CA THR A 20 1.26 9.20 8.55
C THR A 20 2.75 8.86 8.54
N MET A 21 3.28 8.45 7.38
CA MET A 21 4.71 8.16 7.23
C MET A 21 5.58 9.39 7.54
N GLU A 22 5.18 10.56 7.05
CA GLU A 22 5.88 11.82 7.37
C GLU A 22 5.80 12.17 8.86
N ALA A 23 4.65 11.94 9.50
CA ALA A 23 4.49 12.20 10.92
C ALA A 23 5.38 11.29 11.80
N ASP A 24 5.48 10.00 11.45
CA ASP A 24 6.19 9.01 12.26
C ASP A 24 7.71 8.99 11.99
N PHE A 25 8.14 9.23 10.75
CA PHE A 25 9.54 9.08 10.33
C PHE A 25 10.18 10.36 9.79
N GLY A 26 9.41 11.45 9.66
CA GLY A 26 9.85 12.70 9.04
C GLY A 26 9.89 12.67 7.51
N THR A 27 10.09 13.83 6.89
CA THR A 27 9.98 14.03 5.43
C THR A 27 10.98 13.21 4.60
N ASN A 28 12.09 12.75 5.18
CA ASN A 28 13.10 11.96 4.48
C ASN A 28 12.57 10.59 4.03
N VAL A 29 11.61 10.02 4.77
CA VAL A 29 11.01 8.72 4.42
C VAL A 29 10.28 8.77 3.06
N LEU A 30 9.79 9.94 2.67
CA LEU A 30 9.09 10.14 1.41
C LEU A 30 10.00 9.89 0.20
N VAL A 31 11.32 10.00 0.35
CA VAL A 31 12.29 9.66 -0.69
C VAL A 31 12.34 8.15 -0.93
N VAL A 32 12.26 7.35 0.14
CA VAL A 32 12.27 5.88 0.06
C VAL A 32 11.05 5.40 -0.71
N PHE A 33 9.87 5.96 -0.42
CA PHE A 33 8.63 5.57 -1.09
C PHE A 33 8.49 6.07 -2.54
N LYS A 34 9.43 6.85 -3.08
CA LYS A 34 9.38 7.26 -4.49
C LYS A 34 9.50 6.10 -5.47
N GLU A 35 10.16 5.02 -5.09
CA GLU A 35 10.36 3.84 -5.94
C GLU A 35 9.25 2.80 -5.79
N TYR A 36 8.25 3.08 -4.95
CA TYR A 36 7.15 2.16 -4.64
C TYR A 36 5.80 2.76 -5.00
N ASP A 37 4.86 1.89 -5.33
CA ASP A 37 3.43 2.16 -5.35
C ASP A 37 2.76 1.56 -4.12
N PHE A 38 1.71 2.21 -3.63
CA PHE A 38 0.84 1.61 -2.63
C PHE A 38 -0.30 0.83 -3.29
N TRP A 39 -0.47 -0.41 -2.89
CA TRP A 39 -1.56 -1.27 -3.32
C TRP A 39 -2.48 -1.53 -2.14
N ILE A 40 -3.78 -1.59 -2.45
CA ILE A 40 -4.84 -1.78 -1.48
C ILE A 40 -5.50 -3.11 -1.76
N LYS A 41 -5.54 -3.94 -0.72
CA LYS A 41 -6.42 -5.10 -0.67
C LYS A 41 -7.72 -4.70 0.00
N GLU A 42 -8.81 -4.80 -0.75
CA GLU A 42 -10.15 -4.57 -0.24
C GLU A 42 -10.63 -5.76 0.59
N GLY A 43 -11.14 -5.47 1.77
CA GLY A 43 -11.66 -6.43 2.72
C GLY A 43 -12.54 -5.76 3.77
N LYS A 44 -12.64 -6.35 4.96
CA LYS A 44 -13.27 -5.69 6.11
C LYS A 44 -12.46 -4.47 6.58
N VAL A 45 -11.15 -4.52 6.36
CA VAL A 45 -10.18 -3.45 6.54
C VAL A 45 -9.40 -3.35 5.22
N LYS A 46 -8.94 -2.14 4.87
CA LYS A 46 -8.12 -1.92 3.69
C LYS A 46 -6.66 -2.13 4.04
N GLU A 47 -6.08 -3.26 3.66
CA GLU A 47 -4.66 -3.55 3.91
C GLU A 47 -3.81 -2.86 2.83
N VAL A 48 -2.72 -2.21 3.23
CA VAL A 48 -1.82 -1.42 2.38
C VAL A 48 -0.50 -2.14 2.19
N PHE A 49 -0.08 -2.25 0.94
CA PHE A 49 1.16 -2.88 0.53
C PHE A 49 2.05 -1.90 -0.20
N THR A 50 3.35 -1.97 0.02
CA THR A 50 4.35 -1.34 -0.85
C THR A 50 4.75 -2.32 -1.94
N VAL A 51 4.70 -1.88 -3.19
CA VAL A 51 5.09 -2.67 -4.36
C VAL A 51 6.10 -1.86 -5.16
N PRO A 52 7.30 -2.38 -5.49
CA PRO A 52 8.24 -1.68 -6.36
C PRO A 52 7.56 -1.30 -7.68
N LYS A 53 7.74 -0.08 -8.18
CA LYS A 53 7.09 0.39 -9.42
C LYS A 53 7.31 -0.55 -10.61
N GLU A 54 8.52 -1.08 -10.76
CA GLU A 54 8.87 -2.06 -11.80
C GLU A 54 7.97 -3.31 -11.74
N SER A 55 7.63 -3.76 -10.53
CA SER A 55 6.74 -4.91 -10.31
C SER A 55 5.26 -4.53 -10.43
N SER A 56 4.88 -3.33 -9.97
CA SER A 56 3.53 -2.76 -10.08
C SER A 56 3.04 -2.77 -11.55
N ASP A 57 3.89 -2.33 -12.47
CA ASP A 57 3.61 -2.31 -13.92
C ASP A 57 3.49 -3.71 -14.54
N LEU A 58 4.13 -4.72 -13.95
CA LEU A 58 4.04 -6.11 -14.40
C LEU A 58 2.78 -6.79 -13.85
N ILE A 59 2.46 -6.57 -12.58
CA ILE A 59 1.28 -7.16 -11.91
C ILE A 59 -0.01 -6.69 -12.59
N THR A 60 -0.09 -5.40 -12.96
CA THR A 60 -1.27 -4.89 -13.71
C THR A 60 -1.49 -5.59 -15.05
N LYS A 61 -0.45 -6.18 -15.64
CA LYS A 61 -0.51 -6.89 -16.92
C LYS A 61 -0.74 -8.40 -16.76
N ILE A 62 -0.43 -8.96 -15.59
CA ILE A 62 -0.51 -10.39 -15.32
C ILE A 62 -1.68 -10.62 -14.35
N SER A 63 -2.86 -10.89 -14.89
CA SER A 63 -4.13 -11.08 -14.14
C SER A 63 -4.16 -12.25 -13.15
N ILE A 64 -3.02 -12.92 -12.94
CA ILE A 64 -2.89 -14.21 -12.26
C ILE A 64 -2.09 -14.09 -10.94
N LEU A 65 -1.26 -13.06 -10.78
CA LEU A 65 -0.46 -12.89 -9.56
C LEU A 65 -1.26 -12.15 -8.50
N GLU A 66 -1.46 -12.78 -7.34
CA GLU A 66 -1.93 -12.08 -6.15
C GLU A 66 -0.84 -11.11 -5.69
N PRO A 67 -1.11 -9.79 -5.59
CA PRO A 67 -0.07 -8.78 -5.29
C PRO A 67 0.67 -9.01 -3.97
N TYR A 68 0.11 -9.81 -3.06
CA TYR A 68 0.80 -10.34 -1.88
C TYR A 68 2.18 -10.94 -2.18
N SER A 69 2.36 -11.56 -3.35
CA SER A 69 3.64 -12.18 -3.70
C SER A 69 4.73 -11.18 -4.11
N ALA A 70 4.35 -9.91 -4.33
CA ALA A 70 5.22 -8.91 -4.94
C ALA A 70 5.35 -7.62 -4.11
N GLY A 71 4.68 -7.54 -2.96
CA GLY A 71 4.73 -6.39 -2.08
C GLY A 71 4.86 -6.75 -0.62
N ILE A 72 5.17 -5.75 0.20
CA ILE A 72 5.31 -5.87 1.66
C ILE A 72 4.11 -5.17 2.31
N PRO A 73 3.35 -5.82 3.21
CA PRO A 73 2.30 -5.13 3.94
C PRO A 73 2.94 -4.11 4.89
N ILE A 74 2.44 -2.88 4.88
CA ILE A 74 2.96 -1.79 5.72
C ILE A 74 1.95 -1.29 6.73
N GLY A 75 0.67 -1.63 6.57
CA GLY A 75 -0.36 -1.20 7.49
C GLY A 75 -1.77 -1.31 6.93
N SER A 76 -2.69 -0.65 7.60
CA SER A 76 -4.13 -0.78 7.35
C SER A 76 -4.83 0.58 7.39
N ILE A 77 -5.78 0.81 6.50
CA ILE A 77 -6.69 1.96 6.56
C ILE A 77 -8.01 1.52 7.22
N LEU A 78 -8.32 2.15 8.36
CA LEU A 78 -9.56 1.96 9.10
C LEU A 78 -10.18 3.33 9.37
N SER A 79 -11.48 3.51 9.09
CA SER A 79 -12.22 4.72 9.46
C SER A 79 -11.54 6.05 9.07
N ASN A 80 -10.89 6.08 7.90
CA ASN A 80 -10.19 7.25 7.35
C ASN A 80 -8.87 7.63 8.07
N SER A 81 -8.27 6.70 8.80
CA SER A 81 -6.89 6.79 9.30
C SER A 81 -6.06 5.63 8.80
N PHE A 82 -4.79 5.89 8.47
CA PHE A 82 -3.81 4.84 8.21
C PHE A 82 -3.12 4.46 9.52
N HIS A 83 -3.02 3.16 9.76
CA HIS A 83 -2.37 2.57 10.92
C HIS A 83 -1.18 1.78 10.41
N LEU A 84 0.02 2.26 10.75
CA LEU A 84 1.26 1.54 10.46
C LEU A 84 1.31 0.25 11.27
N GLU A 85 1.67 -0.85 10.63
CA GLU A 85 1.85 -2.15 11.29
C GLU A 85 3.34 -2.46 11.46
N ILE A 86 3.68 -3.46 12.28
CA ILE A 86 5.07 -3.77 12.70
C ILE A 86 6.03 -3.95 11.51
N GLU A 87 5.55 -4.46 10.37
CA GLU A 87 6.38 -4.64 9.16
C GLU A 87 6.73 -3.31 8.45
N GLY A 88 6.06 -2.21 8.81
CA GLY A 88 6.37 -0.85 8.36
C GLY A 88 7.15 0.01 9.36
N ALA A 89 7.46 -0.50 10.56
CA ALA A 89 8.09 0.22 11.68
C ALA A 89 9.60 0.02 11.81
#